data_AF-A0AAP0GGP8-F1
#
_entry.id   AF-A0AAP0GGP8-F1
#
_cell.length_a   1.000
_cell.length_b   1.000
_cell.length_c   1.000
_cell.angle_alpha   90.00
_cell.angle_beta   90.00
_cell.angle_gamma   90.00
#
_symmetry.space_group_name_H-M   'P 1'
#
loop_
_entity.id
_entity.type
_entity.pdbx_description
1 polymer ?
#
loop_
_entity_poly.entity_id
_entity_poly.type
_entity_poly.pdbx_seq_one_letter_code
_entity_poly.pdbx_strand_id
1 'polypeptide(L)'
;MCRPTFYSIWKKKSVEQFSVIPYLITFVNCLLWVLYGMPVVKLGNILVLTINAAGAVIELCYILVYLLYSNGARRTRVVLFLLLELFFIFVVSTVVLTVYHTREKRTLVVGILCIIFCMMVYIAPLSVMVRAS
;
A
#
# COMPACT_ATOMS: atom_id res chain seq x y z
N MET A 1 -19.02 10.15 -15.97
CA MET A 1 -19.79 10.21 -14.70
C MET A 1 -19.55 8.95 -13.90
N CYS A 2 -18.70 9.03 -12.88
CA CYS A 2 -18.29 7.90 -12.03
C CYS A 2 -19.46 7.42 -11.17
N ARG A 3 -20.02 6.25 -11.47
CA ARG A 3 -20.81 5.51 -10.48
C ARG A 3 -19.85 5.09 -9.36
N PRO A 4 -20.16 5.33 -8.07
CA PRO A 4 -19.26 4.95 -6.98
C PRO A 4 -19.09 3.43 -7.01
N THR A 5 -17.86 3.00 -7.27
CA THR A 5 -17.46 1.61 -7.54
C THR A 5 -17.94 0.66 -6.44
N PHE A 6 -17.96 1.13 -5.19
CA PHE A 6 -18.41 0.37 -4.01
C PHE A 6 -19.92 0.10 -3.94
N TYR A 7 -20.76 1.03 -4.39
CA TYR A 7 -22.21 0.82 -4.41
C TYR A 7 -22.61 -0.30 -5.37
N SER A 8 -21.91 -0.39 -6.52
CA SER A 8 -22.09 -1.48 -7.47
C SER A 8 -21.65 -2.83 -6.92
N ILE A 9 -20.53 -2.89 -6.19
CA ILE A 9 -20.00 -4.13 -5.62
C ILE A 9 -20.94 -4.67 -4.54
N TRP A 10 -21.39 -3.80 -3.64
CA TRP A 10 -22.31 -4.20 -2.55
C TRP A 10 -23.66 -4.69 -3.10
N LYS A 11 -24.21 -4.01 -4.12
CA LYS A 11 -25.50 -4.37 -4.71
C LYS A 11 -25.43 -5.63 -5.59
N LYS A 12 -24.29 -5.90 -6.24
CA LYS A 12 -24.13 -7.04 -7.17
C LYS A 12 -23.46 -8.27 -6.56
N LYS A 13 -22.90 -8.17 -5.34
CA LYS A 13 -22.10 -9.22 -4.67
C LYS A 13 -21.00 -9.84 -5.56
N SER A 14 -20.49 -9.07 -6.53
CA SER A 14 -19.51 -9.53 -7.52
C SER A 14 -18.53 -8.40 -7.85
N VAL A 15 -17.25 -8.75 -7.96
CA VAL A 15 -16.12 -7.83 -8.17
C VAL A 15 -15.71 -7.68 -9.65
N GLU A 16 -16.59 -8.02 -10.59
CA GLU A 16 -16.28 -8.19 -12.03
C GLU A 16 -15.26 -7.19 -12.63
N GLN A 17 -15.51 -5.89 -12.50
CA GLN A 17 -14.65 -4.80 -13.05
C GLN A 17 -13.75 -4.15 -11.99
N PHE A 18 -13.76 -4.64 -10.75
CA PHE A 18 -12.99 -4.05 -9.66
C PHE A 18 -11.57 -4.61 -9.65
N SER A 19 -10.60 -3.75 -9.92
CA SER A 19 -9.19 -4.10 -9.78
C SER A 19 -8.75 -3.91 -8.34
N VAL A 20 -8.27 -4.98 -7.70
CA VAL A 20 -7.65 -4.94 -6.36
C VAL A 20 -6.22 -4.39 -6.38
N ILE A 21 -5.62 -4.28 -7.58
CA ILE A 21 -4.21 -3.90 -7.78
C ILE A 21 -3.89 -2.51 -7.21
N PRO A 22 -4.69 -1.45 -7.44
CA PRO A 22 -4.41 -0.13 -6.88
C PRO A 22 -4.39 -0.15 -5.34
N TYR A 23 -5.23 -0.97 -4.72
CA TYR A 23 -5.32 -1.10 -3.27
C TYR A 23 -4.09 -1.81 -2.69
N LEU A 24 -3.61 -2.87 -3.35
CA LEU A 24 -2.36 -3.55 -2.98
C LEU A 24 -1.14 -2.61 -3.08
N ILE A 25 -1.01 -1.90 -4.19
CA ILE A 25 0.09 -0.93 -4.40
C ILE A 25 0.04 0.19 -3.34
N THR A 26 -1.15 0.72 -3.06
CA THR A 26 -1.31 1.79 -2.06
C THR A 26 -1.05 1.27 -0.66
N PHE A 27 -1.47 0.04 -0.34
CA PHE A 27 -1.24 -0.60 0.95
C PHE A 27 0.25 -0.76 1.27
N VAL A 28 1.06 -1.30 0.35
CA VAL A 28 2.51 -1.42 0.57
C VAL A 28 3.19 -0.05 0.69
N ASN A 29 2.75 0.95 -0.07
CA ASN A 29 3.23 2.33 0.06
C ASN A 29 2.92 2.90 1.46
N CYS A 30 1.69 2.72 1.96
CA CYS A 30 1.32 3.14 3.30
C CYS A 30 2.15 2.43 4.38
N LEU A 31 2.41 1.12 4.25
CA LEU A 31 3.25 0.39 5.21
C LEU A 31 4.71 0.90 5.25
N LEU A 32 5.29 1.25 4.10
CA LEU A 32 6.61 1.88 4.04
C LEU A 32 6.63 3.24 4.75
N TRP A 33 5.62 4.07 4.54
CA TRP A 33 5.51 5.36 5.23
C TRP A 33 5.21 5.22 6.73
N VAL A 34 4.48 4.17 7.13
CA VAL A 34 4.33 3.80 8.53
C VAL A 34 5.69 3.47 9.14
N LEU A 35 6.51 2.62 8.49
CA LEU A 35 7.88 2.34 8.92
C LEU A 35 8.73 3.62 9.03
N TYR A 36 8.66 4.49 8.03
CA TYR A 36 9.36 5.78 8.03
C TYR A 36 8.94 6.69 9.19
N GLY A 37 7.65 6.69 9.54
CA GLY A 37 7.08 7.50 10.61
C GLY A 37 7.40 7.01 12.03
N MET A 38 7.88 5.77 12.19
CA MET A 38 8.17 5.23 13.53
C MET A 38 9.36 5.97 14.18
N PRO A 39 9.32 6.21 15.50
CA PRO A 39 10.41 6.87 16.23
C PRO A 39 11.77 6.17 16.14
N VAL A 40 11.77 4.86 15.86
CA VAL A 40 12.99 4.06 15.66
C VAL A 40 13.70 4.36 14.33
N VAL A 41 12.98 4.91 13.35
CA VAL A 41 13.48 5.36 12.05
C VAL A 41 13.66 6.88 12.05
N LYS A 42 12.60 7.65 12.27
CA LYS A 42 12.62 9.13 12.26
C LYS A 42 11.89 9.71 13.46
N LEU A 43 12.59 10.55 14.23
CA LEU A 43 12.02 11.21 15.40
C LEU A 43 11.10 12.37 14.98
N GLY A 44 9.99 12.58 15.71
CA GLY A 44 9.09 13.72 15.51
C GLY A 44 8.16 13.63 14.28
N ASN A 45 8.08 12.47 13.62
CA ASN A 45 7.32 12.31 12.37
C ASN A 45 5.92 11.67 12.55
N ILE A 46 5.26 11.99 13.66
CA ILE A 46 4.02 11.33 14.10
C ILE A 46 2.85 11.52 13.13
N LEU A 47 2.75 12.68 12.48
CA LEU A 47 1.67 12.96 11.53
C LEU A 47 1.74 12.06 10.30
N VAL A 48 2.95 11.79 9.80
CA VAL A 48 3.17 10.87 8.68
C VAL A 48 2.83 9.43 9.09
N LEU A 49 3.18 9.06 10.33
CA LEU A 49 2.81 7.75 10.87
C LEU A 49 1.30 7.59 10.94
N THR A 50 0.58 8.53 11.54
CA THR A 50 -0.86 8.41 11.78
C THR A 50 -1.67 8.42 10.49
N ILE A 51 -1.36 9.32 9.55
CA ILE A 51 -2.10 9.39 8.28
C ILE A 51 -1.89 8.13 7.43
N ASN A 52 -0.67 7.59 7.38
CA ASN A 52 -0.39 6.38 6.60
C ASN A 52 -0.87 5.11 7.32
N ALA A 53 -0.91 5.09 8.66
CA ALA A 53 -1.53 4.01 9.40
C ALA A 53 -3.05 3.96 9.14
N ALA A 54 -3.72 5.11 9.16
CA ALA A 54 -5.13 5.20 8.79
C ALA A 54 -5.36 4.78 7.34
N GLY A 55 -4.50 5.24 6.41
CA GLY A 55 -4.51 4.81 5.01
C GLY A 55 -4.37 3.30 4.86
N ALA A 56 -3.38 2.68 5.51
CA ALA A 56 -3.17 1.23 5.49
C ALA A 56 -4.40 0.46 5.98
N VAL A 57 -5.07 0.93 7.03
CA VAL A 57 -6.32 0.31 7.53
C VAL A 57 -7.44 0.41 6.49
N ILE A 58 -7.61 1.57 5.85
CA ILE A 58 -8.62 1.77 4.81
C ILE A 58 -8.36 0.86 3.60
N GLU A 59 -7.12 0.83 3.10
CA GLU A 59 -6.73 -0.04 1.98
C GLU A 59 -6.92 -1.52 2.32
N LEU A 60 -6.54 -1.93 3.54
CA LEU A 60 -6.76 -3.28 4.02
C LEU A 60 -8.25 -3.64 4.04
N CYS A 61 -9.12 -2.75 4.51
CA CYS A 61 -10.57 -2.96 4.47
C CYS A 61 -11.06 -3.22 3.03
N TYR A 62 -10.57 -2.48 2.05
CA TYR A 62 -10.92 -2.70 0.65
C TYR A 62 -10.43 -4.03 0.09
N ILE A 63 -9.20 -4.43 0.44
CA ILE A 63 -8.64 -5.72 0.05
C ILE A 63 -9.44 -6.87 0.71
N LEU A 64 -9.82 -6.73 1.99
CA LEU A 64 -10.64 -7.72 2.69
C LEU A 64 -12.02 -7.87 2.05
N VAL A 65 -12.68 -6.77 1.70
CA VAL A 65 -13.94 -6.80 0.95
C VAL A 65 -13.74 -7.53 -0.39
N TYR A 66 -12.67 -7.27 -1.12
CA TYR A 66 -12.36 -8.00 -2.35
C TYR A 66 -12.17 -9.50 -2.12
N LEU A 67 -11.45 -9.88 -1.07
CA LEU A 67 -11.21 -11.28 -0.70
C LEU A 67 -12.49 -12.02 -0.31
N LEU A 68 -13.45 -11.33 0.34
CA LEU A 68 -14.75 -11.90 0.70
C LEU A 68 -15.61 -12.23 -0.51
N TYR A 69 -15.54 -11.43 -1.58
CA TYR A 69 -16.36 -11.60 -2.78
C TYR A 69 -15.61 -12.21 -3.98
N SER A 70 -14.33 -12.57 -3.82
CA SER A 70 -13.54 -13.24 -4.86
C SER A 70 -13.36 -14.73 -4.56
N ASN A 71 -13.38 -15.55 -5.61
CA ASN A 71 -13.28 -17.01 -5.51
C ASN A 71 -12.16 -17.56 -6.40
N GLY A 72 -11.67 -18.76 -6.06
CA GLY A 72 -10.68 -19.50 -6.83
C GLY A 72 -9.32 -18.80 -6.95
N ALA A 73 -8.71 -18.88 -8.13
CA ALA A 73 -7.35 -18.41 -8.39
C ALA A 73 -7.11 -16.92 -8.11
N ARG A 74 -8.14 -16.07 -8.29
CA ARG A 74 -8.02 -14.61 -8.02
C ARG A 74 -7.80 -14.33 -6.53
N ARG A 75 -8.55 -15.01 -5.66
CA ARG A 75 -8.41 -14.89 -4.21
C ARG A 75 -7.03 -15.37 -3.75
N THR A 76 -6.60 -16.53 -4.22
CA THR A 76 -5.27 -17.08 -3.89
C THR A 76 -4.16 -16.11 -4.31
N ARG A 77 -4.25 -15.52 -5.51
CA ARG A 77 -3.27 -14.54 -5.98
C ARG A 77 -3.19 -13.32 -5.07
N VAL A 78 -4.32 -12.75 -4.64
CA VAL A 78 -4.33 -11.58 -3.74
C VAL A 78 -3.74 -11.92 -2.38
N VAL A 79 -4.07 -13.08 -1.81
CA VAL A 79 -3.47 -13.54 -0.54
C VAL A 79 -1.96 -13.69 -0.67
N LEU A 80 -1.47 -14.27 -1.77
CA LEU A 80 -0.03 -14.39 -2.03
C LEU A 80 0.65 -13.02 -2.13
N PHE A 81 0.03 -12.04 -2.81
CA PHE A 81 0.54 -10.67 -2.86
C PHE A 81 0.59 -10.02 -1.49
N LEU A 82 -0.47 -10.12 -0.68
CA LEU A 82 -0.47 -9.60 0.69
C LEU A 82 0.64 -10.22 1.55
N LEU A 83 0.84 -11.54 1.46
CA LEU A 83 1.91 -12.21 2.19
C LEU A 83 3.28 -11.73 1.72
N LEU A 84 3.46 -11.53 0.41
CA LEU A 84 4.69 -10.99 -0.15
C LEU A 84 4.95 -9.55 0.33
N GLU A 85 3.93 -8.70 0.38
CA GLU A 85 4.03 -7.32 0.88
C GLU A 85 4.41 -7.29 2.36
N LEU A 86 3.75 -8.11 3.20
CA LEU A 86 4.07 -8.21 4.62
C LEU A 86 5.49 -8.76 4.85
N PHE A 87 5.89 -9.77 4.07
CA PHE A 87 7.25 -10.31 4.11
C PHE A 87 8.27 -9.26 3.68
N PHE A 88 7.99 -8.51 2.61
CA PHE A 88 8.85 -7.42 2.15
C PHE A 88 9.04 -6.35 3.24
N ILE A 89 7.96 -5.88 3.87
CA ILE A 89 8.03 -4.91 4.97
C ILE A 89 8.80 -5.47 6.17
N PHE A 90 8.62 -6.75 6.50
CA PHE A 90 9.37 -7.41 7.56
C PHE A 90 10.88 -7.46 7.27
N VAL A 91 11.27 -7.84 6.05
CA VAL A 91 12.67 -7.86 5.61
C VAL A 91 13.27 -6.46 5.64
N VAL A 92 12.59 -5.47 5.05
CA VAL A 92 13.06 -4.07 5.05
C VAL A 92 13.24 -3.57 6.49
N SER A 93 12.26 -3.79 7.36
CA SER A 93 12.34 -3.37 8.77
C SER A 93 13.51 -4.02 9.49
N THR A 94 13.68 -5.34 9.31
CA THR A 94 14.78 -6.10 9.95
C THR A 94 16.14 -5.61 9.46
N VAL A 95 16.34 -5.50 8.15
CA VAL A 95 17.59 -4.99 7.54
C VAL A 95 17.89 -3.58 8.03
N VAL A 96 16.89 -2.68 8.02
CA VAL A 96 17.09 -1.30 8.43
C VAL A 96 17.50 -1.18 9.89
N LEU A 97 16.86 -1.95 10.78
CA LEU A 97 17.12 -1.88 12.22
C LEU A 97 18.43 -2.57 12.62
N THR A 98 18.86 -3.59 11.88
CA THR A 98 20.08 -4.38 12.18
C THR A 98 21.34 -3.82 11.51
N VAL A 99 21.26 -3.39 10.25
CA VAL A 99 22.42 -2.93 9.47
C VAL A 99 22.76 -1.47 9.75
N TYR A 100 21.76 -0.61 9.94
CA TYR A 100 21.98 0.81 10.18
C TYR A 100 21.78 1.14 11.66
N HIS A 101 22.85 1.57 12.34
CA HIS A 101 22.78 1.91 13.76
C HIS A 101 22.40 3.37 14.03
N THR A 102 22.61 4.28 13.06
CA THR A 102 22.24 5.70 13.20
C THR A 102 20.87 5.96 12.60
N ARG A 103 20.06 6.78 13.29
CA ARG A 103 18.72 7.18 12.82
C ARG A 103 18.76 7.93 11.48
N GLU A 104 19.79 8.73 11.25
CA GLU A 104 19.98 9.45 9.98
C GLU A 104 20.07 8.50 8.79
N LYS A 105 20.88 7.44 8.90
CA LYS A 105 20.99 6.42 7.84
C LYS A 105 19.68 5.65 7.64
N ARG A 106 19.01 5.27 8.74
CA ARG A 106 17.68 4.62 8.67
C ARG A 106 16.67 5.50 7.96
N THR A 107 16.61 6.78 8.33
CA THR A 107 15.72 7.77 7.72
C THR A 107 16.00 7.92 6.23
N LEU A 108 17.27 8.05 5.82
CA LEU A 108 17.65 8.20 4.42
C LEU A 108 17.24 6.98 3.59
N VAL A 109 17.62 5.77 4.04
CA VAL A 109 17.37 4.52 3.29
C VAL A 109 15.88 4.23 3.17
N VAL A 110 15.13 4.30 4.27
CA VAL A 110 13.68 4.09 4.23
C VAL A 110 12.98 5.19 3.43
N GLY A 111 13.44 6.43 3.54
CA GLY A 111 12.90 7.57 2.78
C GLY A 111 13.05 7.40 1.27
N ILE A 112 14.22 6.93 0.80
CA ILE A 112 14.46 6.63 -0.62
C ILE A 112 13.48 5.55 -1.10
N LEU A 113 13.30 4.47 -0.34
CA LEU A 113 12.33 3.43 -0.67
C LEU A 113 10.90 3.98 -0.76
N CYS A 114 10.50 4.81 0.21
CA CYS A 114 9.18 5.45 0.20
C CYS A 114 8.96 6.28 -1.07
N ILE A 115 9.95 7.07 -1.49
CA ILE A 115 9.85 7.92 -2.67
C ILE A 115 9.73 7.08 -3.95
N ILE A 116 10.51 6.02 -4.09
CA ILE A 116 10.44 5.10 -5.24
C ILE A 116 9.03 4.50 -5.37
N PHE A 117 8.47 4.00 -4.26
CA PHE A 117 7.11 3.45 -4.26
C PHE A 117 6.03 4.49 -4.50
N CYS A 118 6.20 5.69 -3.95
CA CYS A 118 5.28 6.80 -4.19
C CYS A 118 5.23 7.19 -5.68
N MET A 119 6.39 7.21 -6.37
CA MET A 119 6.43 7.43 -7.82
C MET A 119 5.65 6.36 -8.59
N MET A 120 5.74 5.08 -8.19
CA MET A 120 4.99 4.00 -8.84
C MET A 120 3.47 4.19 -8.73
N VAL A 121 2.97 4.68 -7.60
CA VAL A 121 1.54 5.00 -7.41
C VAL A 121 1.06 6.05 -8.42
N TYR A 122 1.90 7.04 -8.74
CA TYR A 122 1.57 8.12 -9.67
C TYR A 122 1.65 7.75 -11.16
N ILE A 123 2.20 6.58 -11.51
CA ILE A 123 2.22 6.12 -12.92
C ILE A 123 0.80 5.88 -13.44
N ALA A 124 -0.11 5.36 -12.61
CA ALA A 124 -1.48 5.08 -13.00
C ALA A 124 -2.25 6.35 -13.47
N PRO A 125 -2.35 7.44 -12.70
CA PRO A 125 -3.02 8.66 -13.17
C PRO A 125 -2.31 9.32 -14.36
N LEU A 126 -0.97 9.30 -14.41
CA LEU A 126 -0.22 9.85 -15.54
C LEU A 126 -0.56 9.12 -16.85
N SER A 127 -0.69 7.79 -16.80
CA SER A 127 -1.05 6.98 -17.97
C SER A 127 -2.45 7.29 -18.52
N VAL A 128 -3.35 7.79 -17.67
CA VAL A 128 -4.70 8.23 -18.06
C VAL A 128 -4.64 9.61 -18.69
N MET A 129 -3.83 10.53 -18.14
CA MET A 129 -3.67 11.88 -18.69
C MET A 129 -3.05 11.85 -20.09
N VAL A 130 -2.02 11.03 -20.31
CA VAL A 130 -1.38 10.88 -21.63
C VAL A 130 -2.31 10.26 -22.67
N ARG A 131 -3.25 9.41 -22.26
CA ARG A 131 -4.28 8.86 -23.18
C ARG A 131 -5.40 9.85 -23.49
N ALA A 132 -5.55 10.90 -22.69
CA ALA A 132 -6.62 11.90 -22.84
C ALA A 132 -6.17 13.15 -23.63
N SER A 133 -4.86 13.26 -23.94
CA SER A 133 -4.23 14.27 -24.81
C SER A 133 -4.00 13.73 -26.21
#